data_AF-R6DR16-F1
#
_entry.id   AF-R6DR16-F1
#
_cell.length_a   1.000
_cell.length_b   1.000
_cell.length_c   1.000
_cell.angle_alpha   90.00
_cell.angle_beta   90.00
_cell.angle_gamma   90.00
#
_symmetry.space_group_name_H-M   'P 1'
#
loop_
_entity.id
_entity.type
_entity.pdbx_description
1 polymer ?
#
loop_
_entity_poly.entity_id
_entity_poly.type
_entity_poly.pdbx_seq_one_letter_code
_entity_poly.pdbx_strand_id
1 'polypeptide(L)'
;MQELPQADVVITNPTHLAVAIKYDKEKYDAPVVIAKGADYLAQKIKDVARENDIEIVENKPLARMLYHNVDIGNQIPPELYQMVAEVLAYVYGLKGKL
;
A
#
# COMPACT_ATOMS: atom_id res chain seq x y z
N MET A 1 3.08 -7.25 -9.70
CA MET A 1 3.32 -8.49 -8.93
C MET A 1 4.78 -8.65 -8.57
N GLN A 2 5.73 -8.54 -9.50
CA GLN A 2 7.17 -8.72 -9.20
C GLN A 2 7.71 -7.76 -8.13
N GLU A 3 7.23 -6.52 -8.07
CA GLU A 3 7.68 -5.56 -7.05
C GLU A 3 6.96 -5.70 -5.70
N LEU A 4 5.85 -6.46 -5.65
CA LEU A 4 5.00 -6.55 -4.46
C LEU A 4 5.73 -7.03 -3.19
N PRO A 5 6.70 -7.97 -3.25
CA PRO A 5 7.49 -8.36 -2.08
C PRO A 5 8.27 -7.22 -1.41
N GLN A 6 8.42 -6.08 -2.09
CA GLN A 6 9.10 -4.91 -1.55
C GLN A 6 8.14 -3.90 -0.89
N ALA A 7 6.85 -4.20 -0.82
CA ALA A 7 5.87 -3.30 -0.21
C ALA A 7 6.06 -3.24 1.30
N ASP A 8 5.87 -2.04 1.85
CA ASP A 8 5.79 -1.86 3.30
C ASP A 8 4.43 -2.30 3.83
N VAL A 9 3.38 -2.04 3.04
CA VAL A 9 1.98 -2.29 3.41
C VAL A 9 1.10 -2.51 2.17
N VAL A 10 0.06 -3.32 2.31
CA VAL A 10 -1.07 -3.41 1.38
C VAL A 10 -2.32 -2.82 2.02
N ILE A 11 -2.87 -1.77 1.42
CA ILE A 11 -4.10 -1.11 1.86
C ILE A 11 -5.27 -1.68 1.07
N THR A 12 -6.33 -2.10 1.77
CA THR A 12 -7.44 -2.84 1.15
C THR A 12 -8.82 -2.20 1.36
N ASN A 13 -9.67 -2.32 0.34
CA ASN A 13 -11.12 -2.35 0.48
C ASN A 13 -11.53 -3.83 0.33
N PRO A 14 -11.83 -4.56 1.42
CA PRO A 14 -11.56 -5.99 1.58
C PRO A 14 -11.94 -6.91 0.42
N THR A 15 -13.12 -6.70 -0.17
CA THR A 15 -13.68 -7.53 -1.23
C THR A 15 -13.40 -7.00 -2.64
N HIS A 16 -12.87 -5.78 -2.76
CA HIS A 16 -12.86 -5.05 -4.04
C HIS A 16 -11.48 -4.56 -4.47
N LEU A 17 -10.67 -3.99 -3.57
CA LEU A 17 -9.43 -3.29 -3.97
C LEU A 17 -8.27 -3.68 -3.07
N ALA A 18 -7.08 -3.77 -3.65
CA ALA A 18 -5.83 -3.82 -2.92
C ALA A 18 -4.82 -2.89 -3.59
N VAL A 19 -4.13 -2.08 -2.80
CA VAL A 19 -3.05 -1.18 -3.24
C VAL A 19 -1.84 -1.41 -2.36
N ALA A 20 -0.70 -1.71 -2.97
CA ALA A 20 0.57 -1.87 -2.29
C ALA A 20 1.38 -0.59 -2.35
N ILE A 21 1.85 -0.15 -1.18
CA ILE A 21 2.65 1.06 -1.00
C ILE A 21 4.06 0.68 -0.55
N LYS A 22 5.05 1.39 -1.10
CA LYS A 22 6.43 1.35 -0.65
C LYS A 22 6.89 2.77 -0.30
N TYR A 23 7.58 2.92 0.82
CA TYR A 23 8.23 4.16 1.20
C TYR A 23 9.74 3.96 1.28
N ASP A 24 10.45 4.65 0.40
CA ASP A 24 11.91 4.65 0.35
C ASP A 24 12.41 6.09 0.50
N LYS A 25 12.72 6.47 1.74
CA LYS A 25 13.15 7.83 2.12
C LYS A 25 14.46 8.28 1.47
N GLU A 26 15.27 7.35 0.96
CA GLU A 26 16.53 7.68 0.29
C GLU A 26 16.31 7.97 -1.20
N LYS A 27 15.19 7.50 -1.75
CA LYS A 27 14.91 7.56 -3.19
C LYS A 27 13.78 8.50 -3.57
N TYR A 28 12.76 8.64 -2.72
CA TYR A 28 11.54 9.38 -3.02
C TYR A 28 11.13 10.30 -1.87
N ASP A 29 10.56 11.45 -2.22
CA ASP A 29 10.03 12.43 -1.26
C ASP A 29 8.71 11.97 -0.63
N ALA A 30 8.00 11.04 -1.28
CA ALA A 30 6.73 10.49 -0.82
C ALA A 30 6.61 8.98 -1.14
N PRO A 31 5.74 8.25 -0.42
CA PRO A 31 5.44 6.85 -0.72
C PRO A 31 4.95 6.63 -2.15
N VAL A 32 5.29 5.48 -2.73
CA VAL A 32 5.00 5.10 -4.11
C VAL A 32 4.01 3.94 -4.16
N VAL A 33 3.06 3.99 -5.09
CA VAL A 33 2.21 2.83 -5.43
C VAL A 33 3.00 1.86 -6.30
N ILE A 34 3.29 0.66 -5.80
CA ILE A 34 4.08 -0.35 -6.54
C ILE A 34 3.21 -1.48 -7.11
N ALA A 35 1.98 -1.61 -6.62
CA ALA A 35 0.96 -2.47 -7.22
C ALA A 35 -0.44 -1.98 -6.86
N LYS A 36 -1.41 -2.15 -7.76
CA LYS A 36 -2.84 -1.99 -7.44
C LYS A 36 -3.67 -2.97 -8.25
N GLY A 37 -4.82 -3.37 -7.71
CA GLY A 37 -5.72 -4.30 -8.39
C GLY A 37 -7.12 -4.29 -7.81
N ALA A 38 -8.07 -4.73 -8.63
CA ALA A 38 -9.46 -4.93 -8.26
C ALA A 38 -9.85 -6.41 -8.29
N ASP A 39 -10.86 -6.77 -7.49
CA ASP A 39 -11.52 -8.08 -7.43
C ASP A 39 -10.52 -9.26 -7.41
N TYR A 40 -10.41 -10.02 -8.50
CA TYR A 40 -9.48 -11.13 -8.61
C TYR A 40 -8.02 -10.71 -8.38
N LEU A 41 -7.60 -9.59 -8.99
CA LEU A 41 -6.23 -9.11 -8.83
C LEU A 41 -5.99 -8.57 -7.41
N ALA A 42 -7.00 -7.96 -6.78
CA ALA A 42 -6.93 -7.57 -5.38
C ALA A 42 -6.70 -8.78 -4.47
N GLN A 43 -7.39 -9.90 -4.74
CA GLN A 43 -7.18 -11.15 -4.00
C GLN A 43 -5.75 -11.68 -4.20
N LYS A 44 -5.24 -11.70 -5.44
CA LYS A 44 -3.86 -12.12 -5.73
C LYS A 44 -2.80 -11.26 -5.03
N ILE A 45 -3.01 -9.94 -4.96
CA ILE A 45 -2.13 -9.04 -4.22
C ILE A 45 -2.13 -9.38 -2.73
N LYS A 46 -3.30 -9.60 -2.13
CA LYS A 46 -3.41 -10.01 -0.71
C LYS A 46 -2.75 -11.36 -0.45
N ASP A 47 -2.89 -12.32 -1.36
CA ASP A 47 -2.28 -13.65 -1.21
C ASP A 47 -0.75 -13.53 -1.17
N VAL A 48 -0.16 -12.83 -2.15
CA VAL A 48 1.29 -12.59 -2.17
C VAL A 48 1.75 -11.75 -0.97
N ALA A 49 0.97 -10.78 -0.50
CA ALA A 49 1.30 -10.03 0.70
C ALA A 49 1.40 -10.92 1.94
N ARG A 50 0.46 -11.87 2.11
CA ARG A 50 0.53 -12.87 3.19
C ARG A 50 1.73 -13.80 3.06
N GLU A 51 2.06 -14.22 1.84
CA GLU A 51 3.23 -15.09 1.58
C GLU A 51 4.57 -14.42 1.91
N ASN A 52 4.61 -13.08 1.94
CA ASN A 52 5.84 -12.30 2.16
C ASN A 52 5.80 -11.53 3.49
N ASP A 53 4.89 -11.87 4.42
CA ASP A 53 4.73 -11.20 5.72
C ASP A 53 4.58 -9.67 5.61
N ILE A 54 3.85 -9.23 4.57
CA ILE A 54 3.50 -7.83 4.34
C ILE A 54 2.17 -7.54 5.03
N GLU A 55 2.15 -6.51 5.86
CA GLU A 55 0.96 -6.11 6.59
C GLU A 55 -0.17 -5.68 5.64
N ILE A 56 -1.37 -6.17 5.91
CA ILE A 56 -2.58 -5.83 5.15
C ILE A 56 -3.48 -4.99 6.06
N VAL A 57 -3.66 -3.71 5.70
CA VAL A 57 -4.45 -2.75 6.48
C VAL A 57 -5.75 -2.42 5.76
N GLU A 58 -6.88 -2.67 6.41
CA GLU A 58 -8.18 -2.27 5.87
C GLU A 58 -8.40 -0.76 6.06
N ASN A 59 -8.54 -0.04 4.95
CA ASN A 59 -8.95 1.36 4.94
C ASN A 59 -9.68 1.66 3.62
N LYS A 60 -11.00 1.48 3.61
CA LYS A 60 -11.83 1.58 2.39
C LYS A 60 -11.72 2.95 1.69
N PRO A 61 -11.80 4.10 2.40
CA PRO A 61 -11.60 5.40 1.77
C PRO A 61 -10.23 5.54 1.10
N LEU A 62 -9.16 5.22 1.82
CA LEU A 62 -7.80 5.35 1.31
C LEU A 62 -7.54 4.42 0.12
N ALA A 63 -7.97 3.16 0.21
CA ALA A 63 -7.84 2.20 -0.89
C ALA A 63 -8.51 2.69 -2.18
N ARG A 64 -9.71 3.30 -2.07
CA ARG A 64 -10.41 3.89 -3.22
C ARG A 64 -9.65 5.08 -3.79
N MET A 65 -9.22 6.00 -2.94
CA MET A 65 -8.48 7.20 -3.38
C MET A 65 -7.17 6.82 -4.09
N LEU A 66 -6.39 5.90 -3.50
CA LEU A 66 -5.16 5.43 -4.11
C LEU A 66 -5.41 4.71 -5.43
N TYR A 67 -6.38 3.79 -5.46
CA TYR A 67 -6.66 2.98 -6.65
C TYR A 67 -7.05 3.85 -7.86
N HIS A 68 -7.94 4.83 -7.64
CA HIS A 68 -8.48 5.66 -8.70
C HIS A 68 -7.59 6.84 -9.10
N ASN A 69 -6.79 7.38 -8.17
CA ASN A 69 -6.08 8.66 -8.41
C ASN A 69 -4.56 8.52 -8.54
N VAL A 70 -3.97 7.35 -8.24
CA VAL A 70 -2.52 7.17 -8.24
C VAL A 70 -2.12 5.96 -9.07
N ASP A 71 -1.33 6.17 -10.11
CA ASP A 71 -0.83 5.10 -10.97
C ASP A 71 0.35 4.35 -10.37
N ILE A 72 0.54 3.11 -10.85
CA ILE A 72 1.67 2.29 -10.42
C ILE A 72 2.97 2.97 -10.88
N GLY A 73 3.94 3.09 -9.97
CA GLY A 73 5.20 3.80 -10.16
C GLY A 73 5.15 5.26 -9.73
N ASN A 74 3.96 5.83 -9.47
CA ASN A 74 3.83 7.22 -9.06
C ASN A 74 3.84 7.37 -7.54
N GLN A 75 4.41 8.50 -7.10
CA GLN A 75 4.30 8.96 -5.72
C GLN A 75 2.85 9.34 -5.41
N ILE A 76 2.43 9.07 -4.17
CA ILE A 76 1.14 9.56 -3.68
C ILE A 76 1.12 11.10 -3.70
N PRO A 77 -0.04 11.74 -3.90
CA PRO A 77 -0.13 13.19 -3.89
C PRO A 77 -0.28 13.73 -2.44
N PRO A 78 0.04 15.02 -2.19
CA PRO A 78 0.08 15.63 -0.86
C PRO A 78 -1.19 15.44 -0.02
N GLU A 79 -2.36 15.47 -0.64
CA GLU A 79 -3.65 15.27 0.01
C GLU A 79 -3.82 13.88 0.65
N LEU A 80 -3.01 12.89 0.25
CA LEU A 80 -3.02 11.54 0.83
C LEU A 80 -1.92 11.33 1.87
N TYR A 81 -1.01 12.29 2.06
CA TYR A 81 0.18 12.10 2.91
C TYR A 81 -0.18 11.72 4.33
N GLN A 82 -1.12 12.45 4.95
CA GLN A 82 -1.51 12.19 6.34
C GLN A 82 -2.05 10.77 6.52
N MET A 83 -2.99 10.36 5.66
CA MET A 83 -3.63 9.03 5.76
C MET A 83 -2.64 7.90 5.50
N VAL A 84 -1.73 8.06 4.53
CA VAL A 84 -0.70 7.04 4.25
C VAL A 84 0.35 7.01 5.37
N ALA A 85 0.75 8.16 5.91
CA ALA A 85 1.69 8.24 7.03
C ALA A 85 1.15 7.55 8.28
N GLU A 86 -0.14 7.73 8.61
CA GLU A 86 -0.79 7.03 9.73
C GLU A 86 -0.74 5.50 9.56
N VAL A 87 -1.01 5.00 8.35
CA VAL A 87 -0.92 3.57 8.05
C VAL A 87 0.51 3.06 8.16
N LEU A 88 1.49 3.78 7.61
CA LEU A 88 2.90 3.41 7.69
C LEU A 88 3.42 3.43 9.13
N ALA A 89 3.05 4.45 9.92
CA ALA A 89 3.40 4.55 11.33
C ALA A 89 2.85 3.38 12.13
N TYR A 90 1.59 2.97 11.87
CA TYR A 90 1.00 1.77 12.47
C TYR A 90 1.82 0.52 12.14
N VAL A 91 2.13 0.30 10.85
CA VAL A 91 2.89 -0.87 10.39
C VAL A 91 4.31 -0.90 10.94
N TYR A 92 5.01 0.25 10.99
CA TYR A 92 6.36 0.32 11.54
C TYR A 92 6.39 0.18 13.06
N GLY A 93 5.35 0.65 13.76
CA GLY A 93 5.16 0.41 15.18
C GLY A 93 5.01 -1.07 15.52
N LEU A 94 4.24 -1.82 14.74
CA LEU A 94 4.12 -3.29 14.91
C LEU A 94 5.46 -4.01 14.71
N LYS A 95 6.28 -3.53 13.77
CA LYS A 95 7.58 -4.13 13.43
C LYS A 95 8.72 -3.69 14.38
N GLY A 96 8.44 -2.83 15.36
CA GLY A 96 9.46 -2.28 16.26
C GLY A 96 10.52 -1.44 15.53
N LYS A 97 10.16 -0.83 14.39
CA LYS A 97 11.05 -0.09 13.48
C LYS A 97 10.93 1.44 13.61
N LEU A 98 10.32 1.94 14.68
CA LEU A 98 10.20 3.38 14.96
C LEU A 98 11.50 3.95 15.53
#